data_AF-A0A2E9REX4-F1
#
_entry.id   AF-A0A2E9REX4-F1
#
_cell.length_a   1.000
_cell.length_b   1.000
_cell.length_c   1.000
_cell.angle_alpha   90.00
_cell.angle_beta   90.00
_cell.angle_gamma   90.00
#
_symmetry.space_group_name_H-M   'P 1'
#
loop_
_entity.id
_entity.type
_entity.pdbx_description
1 polymer ?
#
loop_
_entity_poly.entity_id
_entity_poly.type
_entity_poly.pdbx_seq_one_letter_code
_entity_poly.pdbx_strand_id
1 'polypeptide(L)'
;MTVRTSKSTYATVSMKGGGYYSQRTRGAKDVIDNAVSMLEDAVAALPARTTERSIQIADYGAADGGTSKQAIYRTISALRKRYPQHQVTVTYSDLPGNDYSTLFRNLTGVDDDSDDNYLKDFGNVFVNACGIGFHSQLMPDQTLDIGFSATAMHYVSEKPCQIPNHVHMVGASGSALDAFSRQARDDWNRILLSRAAELKPGGRLVFMNFGIDEDGRYLGNTGGINMLNTFNDIWHELHEEGSITHDEWVDATFSQFYRTREEFCAPLVDPSSEVYQSGLRLVSAHTGVVKCPYRAAYEAAGETMSTQEFAASYIPTLRSWSETVFATALDSARPEGARAALVDLFYQRYADRVAADPTGHAMDYVHCYLAIEKIL
;
A
#
# COMPACT_ATOMS: atom_id res chain seq x y z
N MET A 1 28.47 -19.68 -1.97
CA MET A 1 27.32 -18.94 -1.40
C MET A 1 26.05 -19.58 -1.92
N THR A 2 25.37 -20.33 -1.08
CA THR A 2 24.03 -20.86 -1.36
C THR A 2 23.11 -19.65 -1.43
N VAL A 3 22.61 -19.32 -2.62
CA VAL A 3 21.54 -18.33 -2.78
C VAL A 3 20.35 -18.87 -2.00
N ARG A 4 20.04 -18.31 -0.82
CA ARG A 4 18.79 -18.59 -0.13
C ARG A 4 17.66 -18.25 -1.11
N THR A 5 16.83 -19.23 -1.43
CA THR A 5 15.69 -19.10 -2.35
C THR A 5 14.88 -17.84 -2.04
N SER A 6 14.50 -17.06 -3.07
CA SER A 6 13.64 -15.89 -2.92
C SER A 6 12.39 -16.27 -2.14
N LYS A 7 12.09 -15.55 -1.06
CA LYS A 7 10.82 -15.72 -0.34
C LYS A 7 9.76 -14.94 -1.13
N SER A 8 8.71 -15.62 -1.58
CA SER A 8 7.56 -14.98 -2.20
C SER A 8 6.86 -14.08 -1.18
N THR A 9 6.43 -12.89 -1.61
CA THR A 9 5.70 -11.97 -0.71
C THR A 9 4.38 -12.53 -0.21
N TYR A 10 3.78 -13.49 -0.94
CA TYR A 10 2.62 -14.26 -0.49
C TYR A 10 2.83 -14.95 0.87
N ALA A 11 4.07 -15.34 1.19
CA ALA A 11 4.39 -16.05 2.42
C ALA A 11 4.80 -15.13 3.57
N THR A 12 5.10 -13.85 3.30
CA THR A 12 5.80 -12.98 4.26
C THR A 12 5.22 -11.59 4.42
N VAL A 13 4.32 -11.12 3.55
CA VAL A 13 3.70 -9.80 3.67
C VAL A 13 2.30 -9.96 4.26
N SER A 14 2.09 -9.33 5.41
CA SER A 14 0.78 -9.17 6.05
C SER A 14 0.79 -7.90 6.88
N MET A 15 -0.29 -7.10 6.77
CA MET A 15 -0.52 -5.99 7.69
C MET A 15 -0.91 -6.52 9.08
N LYS A 16 -0.71 -5.72 10.13
CA LYS A 16 -1.14 -6.10 11.47
C LYS A 16 -2.67 -6.18 11.54
N GLY A 17 -3.19 -7.36 11.87
CA GLY A 17 -4.62 -7.69 11.87
C GLY A 17 -5.43 -7.08 13.02
N GLY A 18 -6.71 -7.46 13.11
CA GLY A 18 -7.61 -7.00 14.18
C GLY A 18 -7.98 -5.51 14.12
N GLY A 19 -7.98 -4.91 12.92
CA GLY A 19 -8.31 -3.49 12.71
C GLY A 19 -7.18 -2.53 13.09
N TYR A 20 -6.06 -3.05 13.57
CA TYR A 20 -4.91 -2.24 13.99
C TYR A 20 -4.36 -1.40 12.83
N TYR A 21 -4.29 -1.97 11.63
CA TYR A 21 -3.82 -1.25 10.44
C TYR A 21 -4.67 -0.01 10.16
N SER A 22 -5.98 -0.16 9.97
CA SER A 22 -6.85 1.00 9.70
C SER A 22 -6.88 2.03 10.83
N GLN A 23 -6.80 1.59 12.10
CA GLN A 23 -6.76 2.52 13.25
C GLN A 23 -5.46 3.32 13.36
N ARG A 24 -4.35 2.81 12.80
CA ARG A 24 -3.00 3.38 12.98
C ARG A 24 -2.40 3.96 11.70
N THR A 25 -3.10 3.89 10.57
CA THR A 25 -2.63 4.39 9.27
C THR A 25 -3.51 5.55 8.77
N ARG A 26 -3.71 6.56 9.62
CA ARG A 26 -4.50 7.76 9.28
C ARG A 26 -4.00 8.47 8.01
N GLY A 27 -2.69 8.53 7.80
CA GLY A 27 -2.14 9.19 6.62
C GLY A 27 -2.44 8.45 5.30
N ALA A 28 -2.59 7.11 5.32
CA ALA A 28 -3.07 6.40 4.13
C ALA A 28 -4.54 6.72 3.84
N LYS A 29 -5.37 6.89 4.88
CA LYS A 29 -6.74 7.40 4.70
C LYS A 29 -6.73 8.82 4.12
N ASP A 30 -5.92 9.73 4.65
CA ASP A 30 -5.84 11.11 4.13
C ASP A 30 -5.40 11.13 2.65
N VAL A 31 -4.47 10.25 2.23
CA VAL A 31 -4.10 10.04 0.81
C VAL A 31 -5.29 9.58 -0.03
N ILE A 32 -6.07 8.62 0.49
CA ILE A 32 -7.24 8.10 -0.21
C ILE A 32 -8.32 9.17 -0.35
N ASP A 33 -8.60 9.91 0.72
CA ASP A 33 -9.61 10.95 0.77
C ASP A 33 -9.30 12.08 -0.23
N ASN A 34 -8.01 12.42 -0.39
CA ASN A 34 -7.55 13.41 -1.39
C ASN A 34 -7.74 12.95 -2.84
N ALA A 35 -7.84 11.64 -3.09
CA ALA A 35 -8.01 11.07 -4.43
C ALA A 35 -9.46 10.71 -4.78
N VAL A 36 -10.43 10.93 -3.89
CA VAL A 36 -11.81 10.49 -4.13
C VAL A 36 -12.42 11.14 -5.38
N SER A 37 -12.07 12.39 -5.69
CA SER A 37 -12.52 13.04 -6.93
C SER A 37 -12.08 12.28 -8.18
N MET A 38 -10.90 11.65 -8.17
CA MET A 38 -10.44 10.83 -9.30
C MET A 38 -11.33 9.61 -9.53
N LEU A 39 -11.89 9.01 -8.46
CA LEU A 39 -12.87 7.92 -8.55
C LEU A 39 -14.22 8.41 -9.06
N GLU A 40 -14.67 9.59 -8.62
CA GLU A 40 -15.92 10.19 -9.12
C GLU A 40 -15.80 10.58 -10.60
N ASP A 41 -14.66 11.10 -11.02
CA ASP A 41 -14.34 11.38 -12.42
C ASP A 41 -14.29 10.09 -13.26
N ALA A 42 -13.70 9.02 -12.71
CA ALA A 42 -13.71 7.71 -13.34
C ALA A 42 -15.15 7.20 -13.56
N VAL A 43 -16.03 7.33 -12.56
CA VAL A 43 -17.46 7.00 -12.70
C VAL A 43 -18.14 7.85 -13.78
N ALA A 44 -17.87 9.16 -13.80
CA ALA A 44 -18.48 10.07 -14.77
C ALA A 44 -18.07 9.73 -16.22
N ALA A 45 -16.84 9.24 -16.38
CA ALA A 45 -16.25 8.88 -17.66
C ALA A 45 -16.60 7.46 -18.16
N LEU A 46 -17.25 6.61 -17.34
CA LEU A 46 -17.66 5.27 -17.77
C LEU A 46 -18.63 5.35 -18.97
N PRO A 47 -18.51 4.46 -19.97
CA PRO A 47 -19.50 4.36 -21.04
C PRO A 47 -20.90 4.03 -20.52
N ALA A 48 -21.91 4.26 -21.36
CA ALA A 48 -23.27 3.81 -21.04
C ALA A 48 -23.32 2.28 -20.99
N ARG A 49 -23.74 1.72 -19.85
CA ARG A 49 -23.90 0.28 -19.62
C ARG A 49 -25.35 -0.14 -19.86
N THR A 50 -25.86 0.06 -21.08
CA THR A 50 -27.30 -0.11 -21.40
C THR A 50 -27.71 -1.56 -21.58
N THR A 51 -26.79 -2.43 -21.99
CA THR A 51 -27.03 -3.87 -22.20
C THR A 51 -26.64 -4.70 -20.99
N GLU A 52 -25.71 -4.24 -20.16
CA GLU A 52 -25.34 -4.89 -18.90
C GLU A 52 -26.22 -4.42 -17.74
N ARG A 53 -26.41 -5.29 -16.75
CA ARG A 53 -27.12 -4.96 -15.51
C ARG A 53 -26.22 -4.91 -14.28
N SER A 54 -24.92 -5.12 -14.46
CA SER A 54 -23.94 -5.15 -13.37
C SER A 54 -22.76 -4.23 -13.62
N ILE A 55 -22.29 -3.60 -12.55
CA ILE A 55 -21.06 -2.81 -12.50
C ILE A 55 -20.13 -3.45 -11.50
N GLN A 56 -18.89 -3.67 -11.91
CA GLN A 56 -17.86 -4.29 -11.09
C GLN A 56 -16.83 -3.25 -10.66
N ILE A 57 -16.60 -3.17 -9.34
CA ILE A 57 -15.54 -2.39 -8.73
C ILE A 57 -14.55 -3.37 -8.09
N ALA A 58 -13.25 -3.06 -8.13
CA ALA A 58 -12.25 -3.79 -7.38
C ALA A 58 -11.38 -2.86 -6.54
N ASP A 59 -11.05 -3.30 -5.32
CA ASP A 59 -10.06 -2.69 -4.44
C ASP A 59 -8.87 -3.65 -4.31
N TYR A 60 -7.70 -3.27 -4.84
CA TYR A 60 -6.49 -4.08 -4.84
C TYR A 60 -5.54 -3.68 -3.71
N GLY A 61 -5.30 -4.63 -2.79
CA GLY A 61 -4.54 -4.38 -1.56
C GLY A 61 -5.41 -3.77 -0.47
N ALA A 62 -6.57 -4.40 -0.23
CA ALA A 62 -7.61 -3.85 0.64
C ALA A 62 -7.26 -3.86 2.14
N ALA A 63 -6.33 -4.71 2.58
CA ALA A 63 -6.10 -5.02 3.99
C ALA A 63 -7.43 -5.32 4.71
N ASP A 64 -7.76 -4.57 5.75
CA ASP A 64 -9.02 -4.68 6.50
C ASP A 64 -10.16 -3.78 5.93
N GLY A 65 -9.94 -3.12 4.79
CA GLY A 65 -10.90 -2.29 4.06
C GLY A 65 -11.31 -0.98 4.75
N GLY A 66 -10.79 -0.69 5.94
CA GLY A 66 -11.21 0.48 6.71
C GLY A 66 -10.77 1.81 6.09
N THR A 67 -9.54 1.87 5.55
CA THR A 67 -9.01 3.10 4.93
C THR A 67 -9.71 3.45 3.60
N SER A 68 -10.16 2.46 2.83
CA SER A 68 -10.83 2.66 1.53
C SER A 68 -12.36 2.78 1.64
N LYS A 69 -12.95 2.47 2.81
CA LYS A 69 -14.40 2.45 3.05
C LYS A 69 -15.13 3.67 2.49
N GLN A 70 -14.66 4.88 2.83
CA GLN A 70 -15.29 6.14 2.41
C GLN A 70 -15.15 6.39 0.90
N ALA A 71 -13.99 6.08 0.31
CA ALA A 71 -13.77 6.24 -1.13
C ALA A 71 -14.66 5.31 -1.94
N ILE A 72 -14.80 4.05 -1.51
CA ILE A 72 -15.72 3.09 -2.13
C ILE A 72 -17.17 3.51 -1.92
N TYR A 73 -17.55 3.99 -0.73
CA TYR A 73 -18.89 4.55 -0.48
C TYR A 73 -19.23 5.66 -1.48
N ARG A 74 -18.33 6.65 -1.64
CA ARG A 74 -18.54 7.77 -2.58
C ARG A 74 -18.57 7.32 -4.03
N THR A 75 -17.75 6.34 -4.40
CA THR A 75 -17.78 5.72 -5.74
C THR A 75 -19.14 5.07 -6.02
N ILE A 76 -19.67 4.29 -5.08
CA ILE A 76 -21.01 3.66 -5.21
C ILE A 76 -22.11 4.72 -5.27
N SER A 77 -22.02 5.76 -4.45
CA SER A 77 -22.96 6.89 -4.48
C SER A 77 -23.01 7.56 -5.86
N ALA A 78 -21.84 7.83 -6.46
CA ALA A 78 -21.74 8.36 -7.82
C ALA A 78 -22.31 7.38 -8.86
N LEU A 79 -22.01 6.09 -8.73
CA LEU A 79 -22.56 5.05 -9.61
C LEU A 79 -24.08 4.97 -9.51
N ARG A 80 -24.66 5.09 -8.31
CA ARG A 80 -26.12 5.05 -8.10
C ARG A 80 -26.84 6.21 -8.77
N LYS A 81 -26.21 7.39 -8.85
CA LYS A 81 -26.76 8.54 -9.59
C LYS A 81 -26.82 8.28 -11.10
N ARG A 82 -25.83 7.56 -11.65
CA ARG A 82 -25.71 7.29 -13.10
C ARG A 82 -26.39 5.99 -13.54
N TYR A 83 -26.40 4.99 -12.67
CA TYR A 83 -26.84 3.61 -12.89
C TYR A 83 -27.75 3.15 -11.75
N PRO A 84 -28.94 3.77 -11.56
CA PRO A 84 -29.78 3.57 -10.38
C PRO A 84 -30.33 2.15 -10.22
N GLN A 85 -30.42 1.39 -11.32
CA GLN A 85 -30.99 0.04 -11.34
C GLN A 85 -29.93 -1.07 -11.46
N HIS A 86 -28.65 -0.72 -11.66
CA HIS A 86 -27.59 -1.71 -11.85
C HIS A 86 -27.20 -2.35 -10.52
N GLN A 87 -26.94 -3.65 -10.56
CA GLN A 87 -26.27 -4.34 -9.48
C GLN A 87 -24.81 -3.87 -9.42
N VAL A 88 -24.30 -3.60 -8.23
CA VAL A 88 -22.89 -3.23 -8.02
C VAL A 88 -22.22 -4.34 -7.25
N THR A 89 -21.11 -4.84 -7.75
CA THR A 89 -20.28 -5.80 -7.02
C THR A 89 -18.95 -5.16 -6.71
N VAL A 90 -18.53 -5.21 -5.46
CA VAL A 90 -17.22 -4.75 -4.99
C VAL A 90 -16.38 -5.97 -4.65
N THR A 91 -15.25 -6.13 -5.32
CA THR A 91 -14.28 -7.20 -5.02
C THR A 91 -13.08 -6.61 -4.31
N TYR A 92 -12.89 -6.99 -3.06
CA TYR A 92 -11.69 -6.65 -2.29
C TYR A 92 -10.65 -7.76 -2.50
N SER A 93 -9.43 -7.40 -2.84
CA SER A 93 -8.35 -8.37 -3.01
C SER A 93 -7.17 -8.04 -2.11
N ASP A 94 -6.58 -9.08 -1.54
CA ASP A 94 -5.34 -9.01 -0.78
C ASP A 94 -4.63 -10.36 -0.83
N LEU A 95 -3.52 -10.52 -0.13
CA LEU A 95 -2.81 -11.78 -0.03
C LEU A 95 -3.58 -12.79 0.85
N PRO A 96 -3.29 -14.10 0.74
CA PRO A 96 -3.97 -15.13 1.54
C PRO A 96 -3.85 -14.94 3.06
N GLY A 97 -2.76 -14.32 3.52
CA GLY A 97 -2.50 -14.06 4.94
C GLY A 97 -3.28 -12.88 5.53
N ASN A 98 -4.07 -12.16 4.72
CA ASN A 98 -4.87 -11.04 5.19
C ASN A 98 -6.02 -11.47 6.13
N ASP A 99 -6.41 -10.59 7.04
CA ASP A 99 -7.54 -10.80 7.95
C ASP A 99 -8.87 -10.44 7.27
N TYR A 100 -9.32 -11.31 6.37
CA TYR A 100 -10.61 -11.18 5.69
C TYR A 100 -11.79 -11.15 6.65
N SER A 101 -11.67 -11.75 7.84
CA SER A 101 -12.75 -11.74 8.83
C SER A 101 -12.98 -10.33 9.34
N THR A 102 -11.91 -9.59 9.63
CA THR A 102 -12.00 -8.18 10.03
C THR A 102 -12.46 -7.30 8.86
N LEU A 103 -12.00 -7.55 7.63
CA LEU A 103 -12.54 -6.90 6.44
C LEU A 103 -14.07 -7.01 6.39
N PHE A 104 -14.62 -8.23 6.48
CA PHE A 104 -16.07 -8.41 6.42
C PHE A 104 -16.80 -7.75 7.59
N ARG A 105 -16.25 -7.77 8.81
CA ARG A 105 -16.85 -7.07 9.96
C ARG A 105 -16.90 -5.56 9.74
N ASN A 106 -15.83 -4.96 9.21
CA ASN A 106 -15.77 -3.53 8.87
C ASN A 106 -16.78 -3.14 7.77
N LEU A 107 -16.91 -3.96 6.73
CA LEU A 107 -17.80 -3.69 5.59
C LEU A 107 -19.28 -3.86 5.96
N THR A 108 -19.60 -4.86 6.77
CA THR A 108 -20.99 -5.14 7.19
C THR A 108 -21.44 -4.28 8.36
N GLY A 109 -20.53 -3.57 9.03
CA GLY A 109 -20.83 -2.72 10.17
C GLY A 109 -21.09 -3.50 11.46
N VAL A 110 -20.55 -4.71 11.58
CA VAL A 110 -20.71 -5.56 12.79
C VAL A 110 -20.02 -4.92 14.00
N ASP A 111 -18.83 -4.37 13.80
CA ASP A 111 -18.02 -3.77 14.87
C ASP A 111 -18.05 -2.22 14.86
N ASP A 112 -18.48 -1.61 13.75
CA ASP A 112 -18.51 -0.15 13.55
C ASP A 112 -19.67 0.26 12.62
N ASP A 113 -20.73 0.83 13.20
CA ASP A 113 -21.89 1.39 12.46
C ASP A 113 -21.65 2.87 12.10
N SER A 114 -20.44 3.21 11.64
CA SER A 114 -20.13 4.52 11.06
C SER A 114 -21.12 4.90 9.95
N ASP A 115 -21.38 6.20 9.78
CA ASP A 115 -22.33 6.72 8.78
C ASP A 115 -22.02 6.33 7.32
N ASP A 116 -20.79 5.93 6.98
CA ASP A 116 -20.37 5.56 5.61
C ASP A 116 -20.50 4.05 5.31
N ASN A 117 -21.64 3.41 5.63
CA ASN A 117 -21.88 1.99 5.33
C ASN A 117 -22.68 1.80 4.04
N TYR A 118 -21.96 1.54 2.93
CA TYR A 118 -22.59 1.43 1.61
C TYR A 118 -23.50 0.21 1.45
N LEU A 119 -23.35 -0.84 2.28
CA LEU A 119 -24.24 -2.01 2.25
C LEU A 119 -25.59 -1.74 2.92
N LYS A 120 -25.62 -0.78 3.85
CA LYS A 120 -26.84 -0.29 4.51
C LYS A 120 -27.56 0.74 3.66
N ASP A 121 -26.80 1.66 3.07
CA ASP A 121 -27.36 2.83 2.39
C ASP A 121 -27.78 2.58 0.94
N PHE A 122 -27.18 1.58 0.28
CA PHE A 122 -27.46 1.27 -1.12
C PHE A 122 -27.91 -0.18 -1.30
N GLY A 123 -29.11 -0.34 -1.88
CA GLY A 123 -29.58 -1.67 -2.32
C GLY A 123 -28.80 -2.20 -3.53
N ASN A 124 -28.94 -3.50 -3.81
CA ASN A 124 -28.31 -4.18 -4.95
C ASN A 124 -26.77 -4.03 -5.00
N VAL A 125 -26.13 -4.02 -3.82
CA VAL A 125 -24.67 -4.06 -3.68
C VAL A 125 -24.25 -5.43 -3.14
N PHE A 126 -23.23 -6.02 -3.76
CA PHE A 126 -22.66 -7.32 -3.39
C PHE A 126 -21.17 -7.16 -3.11
N VAL A 127 -20.63 -7.98 -2.21
CA VAL A 127 -19.22 -7.93 -1.82
C VAL A 127 -18.60 -9.30 -1.99
N ASN A 128 -17.43 -9.33 -2.62
CA ASN A 128 -16.57 -10.50 -2.74
C ASN A 128 -15.18 -10.21 -2.17
N ALA A 129 -14.47 -11.27 -1.78
CA ALA A 129 -13.06 -11.20 -1.46
C ALA A 129 -12.25 -12.15 -2.36
N CYS A 130 -11.03 -11.75 -2.73
CA CYS A 130 -10.10 -12.55 -3.52
C CYS A 130 -8.74 -12.63 -2.82
N GLY A 131 -8.34 -13.84 -2.40
CA GLY A 131 -7.06 -14.12 -1.76
C GLY A 131 -5.88 -14.29 -2.72
N ILE A 132 -6.02 -13.87 -3.98
CA ILE A 132 -4.96 -13.91 -4.97
C ILE A 132 -4.38 -12.50 -5.08
N GLY A 133 -3.06 -12.39 -4.99
CA GLY A 133 -2.32 -11.13 -5.06
C GLY A 133 -2.39 -10.47 -6.43
N PHE A 134 -2.45 -9.14 -6.43
CA PHE A 134 -2.69 -8.29 -7.60
C PHE A 134 -1.64 -8.39 -8.72
N HIS A 135 -0.50 -9.07 -8.49
CA HIS A 135 0.45 -9.38 -9.57
C HIS A 135 -0.12 -10.38 -10.57
N SER A 136 -1.25 -11.04 -10.29
CA SER A 136 -1.98 -11.92 -11.21
C SER A 136 -3.33 -11.34 -11.61
N GLN A 137 -3.95 -11.92 -12.64
CA GLN A 137 -5.35 -11.69 -12.97
C GLN A 137 -6.26 -12.31 -11.88
N LEU A 138 -7.22 -11.53 -11.41
CA LEU A 138 -8.10 -11.81 -10.27
C LEU A 138 -9.57 -11.96 -10.68
N MET A 139 -9.94 -11.41 -11.84
CA MET A 139 -11.31 -11.43 -12.37
C MET A 139 -11.33 -11.93 -13.81
N PRO A 140 -12.47 -12.48 -14.29
CA PRO A 140 -12.61 -12.87 -15.68
C PRO A 140 -12.43 -11.68 -16.63
N ASP A 141 -12.05 -11.99 -17.87
CA ASP A 141 -11.85 -11.00 -18.92
C ASP A 141 -13.07 -10.09 -19.08
N GLN A 142 -12.82 -8.79 -19.20
CA GLN A 142 -13.84 -7.78 -19.51
C GLN A 142 -15.03 -7.78 -18.55
N THR A 143 -14.77 -7.97 -17.25
CA THR A 143 -15.80 -7.88 -16.21
C THR A 143 -15.69 -6.63 -15.35
N LEU A 144 -14.49 -6.04 -15.24
CA LEU A 144 -14.20 -4.90 -14.36
C LEU A 144 -14.60 -3.56 -15.00
N ASP A 145 -15.29 -2.70 -14.27
CA ASP A 145 -15.59 -1.32 -14.68
C ASP A 145 -14.63 -0.31 -14.06
N ILE A 146 -14.39 -0.41 -12.75
CA ILE A 146 -13.49 0.48 -12.01
C ILE A 146 -12.55 -0.34 -11.13
N GLY A 147 -11.25 -0.19 -11.36
CA GLY A 147 -10.22 -0.69 -10.44
C GLY A 147 -9.65 0.43 -9.57
N PHE A 148 -9.50 0.16 -8.29
CA PHE A 148 -8.91 1.06 -7.31
C PHE A 148 -7.78 0.35 -6.56
N SER A 149 -6.72 1.07 -6.25
CA SER A 149 -5.66 0.58 -5.36
C SER A 149 -4.97 1.75 -4.68
N ALA A 150 -4.73 1.64 -3.38
CA ALA A 150 -4.01 2.64 -2.63
C ALA A 150 -2.97 1.99 -1.73
N THR A 151 -1.72 2.47 -1.80
CA THR A 151 -0.63 2.06 -0.91
C THR A 151 -0.36 0.54 -0.96
N ALA A 152 -0.37 -0.07 -2.16
CA ALA A 152 -0.21 -1.53 -2.29
C ALA A 152 0.79 -1.95 -3.39
N MET A 153 0.73 -1.39 -4.59
CA MET A 153 1.50 -1.87 -5.75
C MET A 153 2.98 -1.44 -5.77
N HIS A 154 3.48 -0.92 -4.63
CA HIS A 154 4.91 -0.76 -4.36
C HIS A 154 5.52 -2.04 -3.78
N TYR A 155 4.72 -2.98 -3.27
CA TYR A 155 5.21 -4.32 -2.91
C TYR A 155 5.53 -5.12 -4.17
N VAL A 156 6.75 -5.66 -4.23
CA VAL A 156 7.17 -6.57 -5.31
C VAL A 156 6.65 -7.98 -5.06
N SER A 157 6.52 -8.81 -6.09
CA SER A 157 6.00 -10.18 -5.97
C SER A 157 6.99 -11.13 -5.29
N GLU A 158 8.28 -10.83 -5.38
CA GLU A 158 9.36 -11.58 -4.75
C GLU A 158 10.46 -10.64 -4.26
N LYS A 159 11.13 -11.02 -3.17
CA LYS A 159 12.38 -10.36 -2.76
C LYS A 159 13.52 -10.85 -3.66
N PRO A 160 14.09 -10.03 -4.56
CA PRO A 160 15.06 -10.51 -5.54
C PRO A 160 16.44 -10.80 -4.92
N CYS A 161 16.82 -10.07 -3.87
CA CYS A 161 18.03 -10.28 -3.09
C CYS A 161 17.93 -9.58 -1.73
N GLN A 162 18.88 -9.86 -0.84
CA GLN A 162 19.12 -9.03 0.35
C GLN A 162 19.79 -7.71 -0.04
N ILE A 163 19.65 -6.71 0.82
CA ILE A 163 20.35 -5.42 0.72
C ILE A 163 21.35 -5.38 1.89
N PRO A 164 22.65 -5.65 1.66
CA PRO A 164 23.59 -5.93 2.76
C PRO A 164 23.78 -4.78 3.75
N ASN A 165 23.64 -3.54 3.30
CA ASN A 165 23.98 -2.34 4.09
C ASN A 165 22.76 -1.44 4.33
N HIS A 166 21.55 -1.91 4.02
CA HIS A 166 20.33 -1.12 4.21
C HIS A 166 19.10 -2.02 4.27
N VAL A 167 18.03 -1.59 4.93
CA VAL A 167 16.80 -2.40 5.00
C VAL A 167 15.91 -2.25 3.75
N HIS A 168 16.06 -1.19 2.97
CA HIS A 168 15.15 -0.83 1.87
C HIS A 168 15.89 -0.39 0.59
N MET A 169 15.27 -0.55 -0.59
CA MET A 169 15.89 -0.26 -1.90
C MET A 169 16.39 1.19 -2.08
N VAL A 170 15.83 2.15 -1.34
CA VAL A 170 16.26 3.56 -1.39
C VAL A 170 17.69 3.77 -0.88
N GLY A 171 18.20 2.84 -0.07
CA GLY A 171 19.60 2.81 0.38
C GLY A 171 20.43 1.75 -0.35
N ALA A 172 19.87 1.06 -1.34
CA ALA A 172 20.59 0.08 -2.14
C ALA A 172 21.40 0.74 -3.26
N SER A 173 22.45 0.05 -3.74
CA SER A 173 23.24 0.46 -4.89
C SER A 173 23.72 -0.75 -5.69
N GLY A 174 24.21 -0.51 -6.91
CA GLY A 174 24.74 -1.54 -7.81
C GLY A 174 23.74 -2.68 -8.05
N SER A 175 24.25 -3.92 -8.03
CA SER A 175 23.47 -5.10 -8.41
C SER A 175 22.18 -5.33 -7.60
N ALA A 176 22.14 -4.89 -6.34
CA ALA A 176 20.94 -5.02 -5.52
C ALA A 176 19.84 -4.07 -6.00
N LEU A 177 20.18 -2.80 -6.25
CA LEU A 177 19.25 -1.82 -6.82
C LEU A 177 18.77 -2.25 -8.21
N ASP A 178 19.67 -2.76 -9.06
CA ASP A 178 19.34 -3.26 -10.39
C ASP A 178 18.39 -4.47 -10.35
N ALA A 179 18.56 -5.36 -9.37
CA ALA A 179 17.68 -6.52 -9.19
C ALA A 179 16.27 -6.10 -8.75
N PHE A 180 16.19 -5.20 -7.77
CA PHE A 180 14.94 -4.61 -7.29
C PHE A 180 14.21 -3.81 -8.38
N SER A 181 14.93 -3.00 -9.17
CA SER A 181 14.36 -2.23 -10.28
C SER A 181 13.79 -3.14 -11.37
N ARG A 182 14.52 -4.20 -11.76
CA ARG A 182 14.01 -5.19 -12.74
C ARG A 182 12.76 -5.89 -12.23
N GLN A 183 12.78 -6.40 -11.00
CA GLN A 183 11.63 -7.06 -10.39
C GLN A 183 10.41 -6.14 -10.36
N ALA A 184 10.60 -4.89 -9.92
CA ALA A 184 9.53 -3.91 -9.85
C ALA A 184 8.97 -3.54 -11.24
N ARG A 185 9.81 -3.40 -12.26
CA ARG A 185 9.35 -3.13 -13.62
C ARG A 185 8.53 -4.30 -14.17
N ASP A 186 9.01 -5.52 -13.99
CA ASP A 186 8.34 -6.73 -14.50
C ASP A 186 6.99 -6.94 -13.79
N ASP A 187 6.95 -6.70 -12.47
CA ASP A 187 5.71 -6.72 -11.68
C ASP A 187 4.73 -5.64 -12.12
N TRP A 188 5.19 -4.42 -12.40
CA TRP A 188 4.32 -3.33 -12.84
C TRP A 188 3.66 -3.63 -14.18
N ASN A 189 4.43 -4.14 -15.15
CA ASN A 189 3.88 -4.59 -16.43
C ASN A 189 2.85 -5.70 -16.22
N ARG A 190 3.16 -6.71 -15.39
CA ARG A 190 2.26 -7.83 -15.11
C ARG A 190 0.95 -7.38 -14.46
N ILE A 191 1.02 -6.45 -13.50
CA ILE A 191 -0.14 -5.81 -12.89
C ILE A 191 -0.97 -5.15 -13.97
N LEU A 192 -0.39 -4.23 -14.75
CA LEU A 192 -1.13 -3.49 -15.78
C LEU A 192 -1.75 -4.40 -16.85
N LEU A 193 -1.04 -5.43 -17.31
CA LEU A 193 -1.57 -6.40 -18.28
C LEU A 193 -2.72 -7.22 -17.70
N SER A 194 -2.63 -7.64 -16.43
CA SER A 194 -3.71 -8.34 -15.75
C SER A 194 -4.94 -7.45 -15.62
N ARG A 195 -4.76 -6.17 -15.23
CA ARG A 195 -5.86 -5.19 -15.18
C ARG A 195 -6.43 -4.90 -16.56
N ALA A 196 -5.59 -4.87 -17.59
CA ALA A 196 -6.02 -4.72 -18.96
C ALA A 196 -6.94 -5.87 -19.38
N ALA A 197 -6.62 -7.13 -19.06
CA ALA A 197 -7.50 -8.27 -19.37
C ALA A 197 -8.86 -8.15 -18.67
N GLU A 198 -8.87 -7.79 -17.39
CA GLU A 198 -10.08 -7.70 -16.57
C GLU A 198 -11.02 -6.56 -16.97
N LEU A 199 -10.49 -5.42 -17.40
CA LEU A 199 -11.30 -4.24 -17.70
C LEU A 199 -12.20 -4.45 -18.91
N LYS A 200 -13.44 -3.98 -18.79
CA LYS A 200 -14.30 -3.71 -19.94
C LYS A 200 -13.72 -2.59 -20.80
N PRO A 201 -14.09 -2.52 -22.08
CA PRO A 201 -13.86 -1.33 -22.89
C PRO A 201 -14.44 -0.08 -22.21
N GLY A 202 -13.63 0.98 -22.14
CA GLY A 202 -13.94 2.21 -21.41
C GLY A 202 -13.87 2.10 -19.88
N GLY A 203 -13.43 0.96 -19.33
CA GLY A 203 -13.17 0.82 -17.90
C GLY A 203 -12.05 1.77 -17.43
N ARG A 204 -11.99 2.00 -16.11
CA ARG A 204 -11.11 2.97 -15.48
C ARG A 204 -10.29 2.35 -14.35
N LEU A 205 -9.06 2.80 -14.17
CA LEU A 205 -8.25 2.50 -12.99
C LEU A 205 -7.83 3.80 -12.30
N VAL A 206 -7.88 3.80 -10.99
CA VAL A 206 -7.37 4.87 -10.13
C VAL A 206 -6.41 4.27 -9.12
N PHE A 207 -5.12 4.59 -9.24
CA PHE A 207 -4.08 4.04 -8.39
C PHE A 207 -3.31 5.13 -7.65
N MET A 208 -3.04 4.90 -6.37
CA MET A 208 -2.12 5.71 -5.58
C MET A 208 -1.07 4.81 -4.95
N ASN A 209 0.19 4.94 -5.35
CA ASN A 209 1.26 4.09 -4.81
C ASN A 209 2.41 4.93 -4.26
N PHE A 210 3.08 4.42 -3.23
CA PHE A 210 4.33 5.02 -2.79
C PHE A 210 5.29 5.12 -3.97
N GLY A 211 5.90 6.30 -4.09
CA GLY A 211 6.80 6.61 -5.18
C GLY A 211 7.87 7.60 -4.75
N ILE A 212 8.67 7.99 -5.72
CA ILE A 212 9.67 9.04 -5.59
C ILE A 212 9.14 10.26 -6.36
N ASP A 213 9.03 11.41 -5.67
CA ASP A 213 8.61 12.66 -6.31
C ASP A 213 9.76 13.31 -7.11
N GLU A 214 9.45 14.40 -7.79
CA GLU A 214 10.38 15.16 -8.64
C GLU A 214 11.54 15.78 -7.84
N ASP A 215 11.37 15.96 -6.52
CA ASP A 215 12.40 16.46 -5.60
C ASP A 215 13.19 15.32 -4.94
N GLY A 216 12.97 14.06 -5.35
CA GLY A 216 13.62 12.88 -4.79
C GLY A 216 13.10 12.45 -3.42
N ARG A 217 11.94 12.97 -2.99
CA ARG A 217 11.30 12.59 -1.74
C ARG A 217 10.57 11.27 -1.88
N TYR A 218 10.45 10.55 -0.78
CA TYR A 218 9.70 9.29 -0.68
C TYR A 218 9.15 9.12 0.75
N LEU A 219 8.42 8.02 1.00
CA LEU A 219 7.83 7.73 2.31
C LEU A 219 8.84 7.93 3.46
N GLY A 220 8.54 8.86 4.37
CA GLY A 220 9.38 9.16 5.53
C GLY A 220 10.73 9.81 5.19
N ASN A 221 10.88 10.39 4.00
CA ASN A 221 12.05 11.18 3.59
C ASN A 221 11.62 12.43 2.81
N THR A 222 11.25 13.48 3.54
CA THR A 222 10.74 14.75 2.98
C THR A 222 11.47 16.00 3.47
N GLY A 223 12.74 15.85 3.90
CA GLY A 223 13.61 16.94 4.36
C GLY A 223 13.94 16.93 5.86
N GLY A 224 13.39 15.97 6.63
CA GLY A 224 13.72 15.72 8.03
C GLY A 224 14.61 14.49 8.23
N ILE A 225 14.42 13.79 9.35
CA ILE A 225 15.09 12.53 9.64
C ILE A 225 14.51 11.44 8.74
N ASN A 226 15.38 10.76 8.00
CA ASN A 226 14.98 9.67 7.13
C ASN A 226 14.57 8.44 7.96
N MET A 227 13.30 8.05 7.82
CA MET A 227 12.70 6.94 8.55
C MET A 227 13.38 5.59 8.24
N LEU A 228 13.68 5.32 6.96
CA LEU A 228 14.26 4.04 6.54
C LEU A 228 15.73 3.92 6.96
N ASN A 229 16.47 5.03 6.97
CA ASN A 229 17.81 5.06 7.57
C ASN A 229 17.73 4.80 9.07
N THR A 230 16.74 5.39 9.77
CA THR A 230 16.56 5.16 11.21
C THR A 230 16.25 3.69 11.52
N PHE A 231 15.41 3.04 10.71
CA PHE A 231 15.20 1.59 10.80
C PHE A 231 16.50 0.81 10.61
N ASN A 232 17.29 1.15 9.59
CA ASN A 232 18.57 0.51 9.34
C ASN A 232 19.53 0.64 10.53
N ASP A 233 19.66 1.86 11.06
CA ASP A 233 20.60 2.16 12.14
C ASP A 233 20.23 1.41 13.43
N ILE A 234 18.95 1.38 13.82
CA ILE A 234 18.51 0.65 15.01
C ILE A 234 18.72 -0.85 14.83
N TRP A 235 18.42 -1.40 13.65
CA TRP A 235 18.61 -2.83 13.38
C TRP A 235 20.09 -3.21 13.39
N HIS A 236 20.96 -2.36 12.83
CA HIS A 236 22.41 -2.51 12.87
C HIS A 236 22.96 -2.44 14.31
N GLU A 237 22.47 -1.54 15.15
CA GLU A 237 22.87 -1.48 16.56
C GLU A 237 22.57 -2.77 17.33
N LEU A 238 21.42 -3.39 17.08
CA LEU A 238 21.09 -4.69 17.67
C LEU A 238 22.09 -5.78 17.22
N HIS A 239 22.63 -5.67 16.01
CA HIS A 239 23.66 -6.58 15.52
C HIS A 239 25.00 -6.35 16.21
N GLU A 240 25.45 -5.09 16.28
CA GLU A 240 26.72 -4.70 16.92
C GLU A 240 26.78 -5.10 18.41
N GLU A 241 25.63 -5.06 19.09
CA GLU A 241 25.49 -5.50 20.47
C GLU A 241 25.42 -7.02 20.65
N GLY A 242 25.34 -7.78 19.56
CA GLY A 242 25.19 -9.24 19.58
C GLY A 242 23.78 -9.73 19.93
N SER A 243 22.76 -8.86 19.91
CA SER A 243 21.36 -9.26 20.15
C SER A 243 20.79 -10.06 18.99
N ILE A 244 21.22 -9.74 17.77
CA ILE A 244 20.91 -10.47 16.53
C ILE A 244 22.19 -10.91 15.80
N THR A 245 22.09 -12.01 15.07
CA THR A 245 23.18 -12.55 14.26
C THR A 245 23.37 -11.74 12.97
N HIS A 246 24.52 -11.92 12.31
CA HIS A 246 24.79 -11.31 11.01
C HIS A 246 23.75 -11.71 9.94
N ASP A 247 23.33 -12.98 9.92
CA ASP A 247 22.31 -13.46 8.98
C ASP A 247 20.96 -12.75 9.21
N GLU A 248 20.55 -12.58 10.48
CA GLU A 248 19.30 -11.88 10.84
C GLU A 248 19.36 -10.38 10.53
N TRP A 249 20.55 -9.77 10.64
CA TRP A 249 20.79 -8.39 10.22
C TRP A 249 20.58 -8.23 8.71
N VAL A 250 21.26 -9.05 7.90
CA VAL A 250 21.21 -8.99 6.43
C VAL A 250 19.84 -9.41 5.86
N ASP A 251 19.12 -10.31 6.54
CA ASP A 251 17.82 -10.79 6.05
C ASP A 251 16.67 -9.78 6.19
N ALA A 252 16.83 -8.74 7.03
CA ALA A 252 15.86 -7.65 7.22
C ALA A 252 15.84 -6.68 6.03
N THR A 253 15.30 -7.18 4.91
CA THR A 253 15.17 -6.45 3.66
C THR A 253 13.69 -6.35 3.28
N PHE A 254 13.19 -5.14 3.12
CA PHE A 254 11.84 -4.85 2.64
C PHE A 254 11.65 -5.33 1.20
N SER A 255 10.49 -5.94 0.93
CA SER A 255 10.08 -6.36 -0.42
C SER A 255 9.27 -5.25 -1.09
N GLN A 256 9.85 -4.06 -1.17
CA GLN A 256 9.20 -2.84 -1.67
C GLN A 256 10.11 -2.13 -2.69
N PHE A 257 9.49 -1.45 -3.65
CA PHE A 257 10.15 -0.59 -4.61
C PHE A 257 9.33 0.68 -4.86
N TYR A 258 9.96 1.84 -4.67
CA TYR A 258 9.37 3.14 -4.97
C TYR A 258 9.78 3.56 -6.37
N ARG A 259 8.78 3.67 -7.26
CA ARG A 259 8.97 4.11 -8.64
C ARG A 259 8.83 5.62 -8.75
N THR A 260 9.49 6.22 -9.72
CA THR A 260 9.21 7.61 -10.10
C THR A 260 7.90 7.72 -10.89
N ARG A 261 7.37 8.94 -11.04
CA ARG A 261 6.21 9.20 -11.92
C ARG A 261 6.48 8.70 -13.34
N GLU A 262 7.68 8.93 -13.85
CA GLU A 262 8.11 8.52 -15.19
C GLU A 262 8.09 7.00 -15.34
N GLU A 263 8.61 6.25 -14.36
CA GLU A 263 8.60 4.79 -14.37
C GLU A 263 7.17 4.21 -14.31
N PHE A 264 6.28 4.82 -13.51
CA PHE A 264 4.87 4.44 -13.49
C PHE A 264 4.18 4.67 -14.85
N CYS A 265 4.46 5.81 -15.48
CA CYS A 265 3.79 6.23 -16.71
C CYS A 265 4.32 5.55 -17.97
N ALA A 266 5.59 5.15 -17.99
CA ALA A 266 6.27 4.68 -19.22
C ALA A 266 5.48 3.59 -19.99
N PRO A 267 4.96 2.52 -19.36
CA PRO A 267 4.23 1.47 -20.08
C PRO A 267 2.90 1.94 -20.69
N LEU A 268 2.34 3.05 -20.20
CA LEU A 268 1.01 3.58 -20.56
C LEU A 268 1.08 4.64 -21.67
N VAL A 269 2.28 5.13 -21.99
CA VAL A 269 2.50 6.19 -23.00
C VAL A 269 3.37 5.73 -24.17
N ASP A 270 4.20 4.69 -23.99
CA ASP A 270 5.04 4.14 -25.05
C ASP A 270 4.23 3.21 -25.98
N PRO A 271 4.04 3.54 -27.27
CA PRO A 271 3.30 2.69 -28.20
C PRO A 271 3.91 1.30 -28.45
N SER A 272 5.19 1.11 -28.12
CA SER A 272 5.88 -0.18 -28.25
C SER A 272 5.67 -1.10 -27.05
N SER A 273 5.20 -0.57 -25.91
CA SER A 273 4.88 -1.32 -24.71
C SER A 273 3.71 -2.27 -24.92
N GLU A 274 3.80 -3.50 -24.39
CA GLU A 274 2.71 -4.47 -24.38
C GLU A 274 1.47 -3.92 -23.66
N VAL A 275 1.66 -3.15 -22.59
CA VAL A 275 0.57 -2.50 -21.83
C VAL A 275 -0.18 -1.48 -22.68
N TYR A 276 0.55 -0.70 -23.49
CA TYR A 276 -0.09 0.23 -24.41
C TYR A 276 -0.83 -0.54 -25.51
N GLN A 277 -0.24 -1.62 -26.02
CA GLN A 277 -0.87 -2.46 -27.04
C GLN A 277 -2.11 -3.21 -26.51
N SER A 278 -2.17 -3.51 -25.21
CA SER A 278 -3.34 -4.08 -24.54
C SER A 278 -4.48 -3.07 -24.29
N GLY A 279 -4.32 -1.82 -24.75
CA GLY A 279 -5.37 -0.81 -24.76
C GLY A 279 -5.43 0.11 -23.54
N LEU A 280 -4.48 0.01 -22.59
CA LEU A 280 -4.41 0.95 -21.46
C LEU A 280 -3.75 2.27 -21.86
N ARG A 281 -4.35 3.39 -21.47
CA ARG A 281 -3.84 4.74 -21.70
C ARG A 281 -3.80 5.54 -20.42
N LEU A 282 -2.73 6.31 -20.26
CA LEU A 282 -2.65 7.29 -19.19
C LEU A 282 -3.67 8.42 -19.42
N VAL A 283 -4.51 8.69 -18.42
CA VAL A 283 -5.42 9.84 -18.40
C VAL A 283 -4.75 11.01 -17.68
N SER A 284 -4.23 10.75 -16.47
CA SER A 284 -3.48 11.74 -15.70
C SER A 284 -2.50 11.07 -14.74
N ALA A 285 -1.42 11.78 -14.42
CA ALA A 285 -0.44 11.39 -13.41
C ALA A 285 0.06 12.61 -12.66
N HIS A 286 0.16 12.53 -11.35
CA HIS A 286 0.86 13.53 -10.54
C HIS A 286 1.44 12.89 -9.28
N THR A 287 2.40 13.55 -8.65
CA THR A 287 2.92 13.20 -7.34
C THR A 287 2.25 14.07 -6.29
N GLY A 288 2.19 13.58 -5.05
CA GLY A 288 1.67 14.36 -3.94
C GLY A 288 2.30 13.94 -2.63
N VAL A 289 2.46 14.92 -1.74
CA VAL A 289 2.98 14.74 -0.38
C VAL A 289 1.86 14.99 0.62
N VAL A 290 1.46 13.98 1.36
CA VAL A 290 0.55 14.10 2.50
C VAL A 290 1.36 14.11 3.78
N LYS A 291 1.20 15.17 4.57
CA LYS A 291 1.97 15.37 5.80
C LYS A 291 1.60 14.33 6.85
N CYS A 292 2.60 13.91 7.64
CA CYS A 292 2.42 12.96 8.73
C CYS A 292 1.40 13.52 9.74
N PRO A 293 0.22 12.89 9.91
CA PRO A 293 -0.82 13.44 10.79
C PRO A 293 -0.39 13.46 12.26
N TYR A 294 0.48 12.54 12.69
CA TYR A 294 1.02 12.49 14.05
C TYR A 294 1.99 13.65 14.32
N ARG A 295 2.84 13.99 13.34
CA ARG A 295 3.72 15.15 13.43
C ARG A 295 2.91 16.45 13.43
N ALA A 296 1.91 16.56 12.55
CA ALA A 296 1.03 17.72 12.50
C ALA A 296 0.25 17.90 13.81
N ALA A 297 -0.24 16.81 14.42
CA ALA A 297 -0.90 16.86 15.72
C ALA A 297 0.04 17.31 16.84
N TYR A 298 1.29 16.84 16.85
CA TYR A 298 2.31 17.27 17.80
C TYR A 298 2.64 18.76 17.66
N GLU A 299 2.85 19.24 16.44
CA GLU A 299 3.09 20.66 16.16
C GLU A 299 1.92 21.55 16.57
N ALA A 300 0.69 21.12 16.27
CA ALA A 300 -0.52 21.85 16.63
C ALA A 300 -0.75 21.89 18.15
N ALA A 301 -0.38 20.84 18.87
CA ALA A 301 -0.49 20.77 20.32
C ALA A 301 0.57 21.64 21.04
N GLY A 302 1.72 21.92 20.41
CA GLY A 302 2.79 22.70 21.02
C GLY A 302 3.23 22.11 22.37
N GLU A 303 3.29 22.95 23.41
CA GLU A 303 3.71 22.53 24.77
C GLU A 303 2.72 21.58 25.46
N THR A 304 1.52 21.36 24.92
CA THR A 304 0.50 20.50 25.55
C THR A 304 0.68 19.02 25.25
N MET A 305 1.54 18.65 24.29
CA MET A 305 1.92 17.27 24.01
C MET A 305 3.41 17.10 24.31
N SER A 306 3.74 16.18 25.19
CA SER A 306 5.12 15.80 25.47
C SER A 306 5.75 15.06 24.29
N THR A 307 7.08 15.02 24.25
CA THR A 307 7.82 14.25 23.23
C THR A 307 7.56 12.75 23.36
N GLN A 308 7.32 12.26 24.59
CA GLN A 308 6.92 10.87 24.86
C GLN A 308 5.54 10.55 24.29
N GLU A 309 4.56 11.45 24.45
CA GLU A 309 3.23 11.29 23.85
C GLU A 309 3.29 11.32 22.32
N PHE A 310 4.13 12.19 21.74
CA PHE A 310 4.37 12.17 20.30
C PHE A 310 4.92 10.81 19.85
N ALA A 311 6.00 10.32 20.46
CA ALA A 311 6.58 9.02 20.14
C ALA A 311 5.56 7.87 20.28
N ALA A 312 4.79 7.85 21.37
CA ALA A 312 3.75 6.85 21.63
C ALA A 312 2.62 6.87 20.59
N SER A 313 2.32 8.03 20.00
CA SER A 313 1.32 8.15 18.92
C SER A 313 1.89 7.80 17.54
N TYR A 314 3.15 8.14 17.29
CA TYR A 314 3.83 8.03 15.99
C TYR A 314 4.37 6.63 15.71
N ILE A 315 5.12 6.01 16.63
CA ILE A 315 5.76 4.70 16.38
C ILE A 315 4.78 3.57 15.99
N PRO A 316 3.55 3.50 16.55
CA PRO A 316 2.57 2.53 16.09
C PRO A 316 2.25 2.59 14.59
N THR A 317 2.29 3.78 13.97
CA THR A 317 2.04 3.91 12.52
C THR A 317 3.15 3.25 11.71
N LEU A 318 4.41 3.41 12.15
CA LEU A 318 5.57 2.78 11.53
C LEU A 318 5.51 1.26 11.64
N ARG A 319 5.19 0.77 12.83
CA ARG A 319 5.11 -0.66 13.16
C ARG A 319 4.04 -1.39 12.35
N SER A 320 2.90 -0.75 12.08
CA SER A 320 1.72 -1.38 11.46
C SER A 320 1.97 -2.12 10.14
N TRP A 321 2.95 -1.67 9.35
CA TRP A 321 3.30 -2.22 8.04
C TRP A 321 4.73 -2.80 7.97
N SER A 322 5.61 -2.44 8.90
CA SER A 322 7.02 -2.87 8.88
C SER A 322 7.33 -4.07 9.80
N GLU A 323 6.48 -4.37 10.79
CA GLU A 323 6.75 -5.36 11.83
C GLU A 323 7.14 -6.73 11.27
N THR A 324 6.43 -7.18 10.24
CA THR A 324 6.62 -8.49 9.63
C THR A 324 8.01 -8.63 8.97
N VAL A 325 8.62 -7.54 8.49
CA VAL A 325 9.96 -7.59 7.89
C VAL A 325 11.01 -7.96 8.94
N PHE A 326 10.99 -7.30 10.09
CA PHE A 326 11.94 -7.58 11.17
C PHE A 326 11.64 -8.93 11.84
N ALA A 327 10.36 -9.27 12.03
CA ALA A 327 9.96 -10.54 12.63
C ALA A 327 10.38 -11.75 11.78
N THR A 328 10.30 -11.65 10.45
CA THR A 328 10.65 -12.75 9.53
C THR A 328 12.14 -12.80 9.15
N ALA A 329 12.91 -11.78 9.52
CA ALA A 329 14.37 -11.78 9.44
C ALA A 329 15.02 -12.58 10.57
N LEU A 330 14.36 -12.68 11.73
CA LEU A 330 14.84 -13.46 12.88
C LEU A 330 14.74 -14.97 12.61
N ASP A 331 15.71 -15.74 13.11
CA ASP A 331 15.76 -17.19 12.94
C ASP A 331 14.51 -17.85 13.55
N SER A 332 13.81 -18.64 12.73
CA SER A 332 12.65 -19.43 13.14
C SER A 332 12.93 -20.45 14.26
N ALA A 333 14.20 -20.81 14.49
CA ALA A 333 14.60 -21.65 15.60
C ALA A 333 14.54 -20.93 16.97
N ARG A 334 14.51 -19.59 16.99
CA ARG A 334 14.32 -18.83 18.23
C ARG A 334 12.91 -19.04 18.78
N PRO A 335 12.72 -19.15 20.10
CA PRO A 335 11.39 -19.14 20.71
C PRO A 335 10.58 -17.93 20.26
N GLU A 336 9.29 -18.10 20.01
CA GLU A 336 8.39 -17.02 19.53
C GLU A 336 8.45 -15.78 20.44
N GLY A 337 8.39 -15.96 21.76
CA GLY A 337 8.50 -14.85 22.71
C GLY A 337 9.84 -14.10 22.65
N ALA A 338 10.93 -14.79 22.32
CA ALA A 338 12.23 -14.15 22.15
C ALA A 338 12.30 -13.32 20.87
N ARG A 339 11.68 -13.80 19.78
CA ARG A 339 11.54 -13.02 18.54
C ARG A 339 10.67 -11.79 18.74
N ALA A 340 9.53 -11.95 19.40
CA ALA A 340 8.64 -10.84 19.73
C ALA A 340 9.35 -9.78 20.59
N ALA A 341 10.09 -10.19 21.62
CA ALA A 341 10.84 -9.27 22.48
C ALA A 341 11.91 -8.46 21.73
N LEU A 342 12.60 -9.04 20.74
CA LEU A 342 13.56 -8.33 19.90
C LEU A 342 12.88 -7.30 19.00
N VAL A 343 11.74 -7.65 18.41
CA VAL A 343 10.95 -6.72 17.59
C VAL A 343 10.39 -5.58 18.46
N ASP A 344 9.92 -5.89 19.66
CA ASP A 344 9.47 -4.87 20.62
C ASP A 344 10.62 -3.93 21.03
N LEU A 345 11.81 -4.47 21.29
CA LEU A 345 13.00 -3.68 21.60
C LEU A 345 13.39 -2.76 20.44
N PHE A 346 13.31 -3.23 19.19
CA PHE A 346 13.57 -2.41 18.01
C PHE A 346 12.65 -1.18 17.96
N TYR A 347 11.33 -1.36 18.11
CA TYR A 347 10.40 -0.24 18.09
C TYR A 347 10.49 0.64 19.35
N GLN A 348 10.83 0.07 20.50
CA GLN A 348 11.09 0.83 21.72
C GLN A 348 12.28 1.77 21.54
N ARG A 349 13.39 1.30 20.94
CA ARG A 349 14.54 2.16 20.61
C ARG A 349 14.18 3.29 19.68
N TYR A 350 13.30 3.05 18.70
CA TYR A 350 12.83 4.12 17.85
C TYR A 350 11.98 5.12 18.65
N ALA A 351 11.07 4.65 19.51
CA ALA A 351 10.29 5.52 20.39
C ALA A 351 11.19 6.38 21.29
N ASP A 352 12.24 5.80 21.86
CA ASP A 352 13.20 6.49 22.72
C ASP A 352 13.96 7.57 21.95
N ARG A 353 14.39 7.30 20.71
CA ARG A 353 15.03 8.31 19.85
C ARG A 353 14.10 9.49 19.56
N VAL A 354 12.85 9.20 19.16
CA VAL A 354 11.85 10.24 18.88
C VAL A 354 11.52 11.04 20.14
N ALA A 355 11.44 10.40 21.30
CA ALA A 355 11.17 11.08 22.57
C ALA A 355 12.35 11.95 23.03
N ALA A 356 13.59 11.54 22.74
CA ALA A 356 14.81 12.27 23.08
C ALA A 356 15.02 13.51 22.19
N ASP A 357 14.80 13.38 20.88
CA ASP A 357 14.82 14.49 19.93
C ASP A 357 13.73 14.28 18.87
N PRO A 358 12.54 14.91 19.02
CA PRO A 358 11.43 14.75 18.08
C PRO A 358 11.62 15.53 16.78
N THR A 359 12.69 16.33 16.66
CA THR A 359 12.89 17.25 15.55
C THR A 359 13.10 16.49 14.25
N GLY A 360 12.31 16.81 13.23
CA GLY A 360 12.45 16.21 11.90
C GLY A 360 11.91 14.78 11.75
N HIS A 361 11.43 14.13 12.82
CA HIS A 361 10.76 12.83 12.71
C HIS A 361 9.34 12.98 12.15
N ALA A 362 9.09 12.36 11.01
CA ALA A 362 7.78 12.26 10.38
C ALA A 362 7.74 11.09 9.40
N MET A 363 6.55 10.54 9.18
CA MET A 363 6.25 9.63 8.07
C MET A 363 5.33 10.35 7.09
N ASP A 364 5.84 11.38 6.43
CA ASP A 364 5.13 12.00 5.31
C ASP A 364 4.97 10.96 4.20
N TYR A 365 3.80 10.94 3.58
CA TYR A 365 3.41 9.98 2.56
C TYR A 365 3.63 10.61 1.19
N VAL A 366 4.49 10.00 0.39
CA VAL A 366 4.77 10.46 -0.98
C VAL A 366 4.22 9.44 -1.95
N HIS A 367 3.22 9.85 -2.73
CA HIS A 367 2.51 8.98 -3.66
C HIS A 367 2.57 9.50 -5.07
N CYS A 368 2.55 8.58 -6.03
CA CYS A 368 2.15 8.85 -7.40
C CYS A 368 0.68 8.44 -7.58
N TYR A 369 -0.14 9.38 -8.04
CA TYR A 369 -1.55 9.25 -8.33
C TYR A 369 -1.72 9.07 -9.84
N LEU A 370 -2.42 8.02 -10.26
CA LEU A 370 -2.60 7.63 -11.65
C LEU A 370 -4.07 7.44 -11.95
N ALA A 371 -4.56 8.06 -13.02
CA ALA A 371 -5.81 7.71 -13.67
C ALA A 371 -5.49 7.06 -15.02
N ILE A 372 -6.09 5.90 -15.28
CA ILE A 372 -5.85 5.10 -16.49
C ILE A 372 -7.20 4.70 -17.07
N GLU A 373 -7.29 4.69 -18.40
CA GLU A 373 -8.45 4.15 -19.11
C GLU A 373 -8.09 2.98 -20.00
N LYS A 374 -9.05 2.09 -20.23
CA LYS A 374 -9.00 1.10 -21.30
C LYS A 374 -9.79 1.61 -22.52
N ILE A 375 -9.11 1.78 -23.66
CA ILE A 375 -9.73 2.32 -24.89
C ILE A 375 -10.51 1.25 -25.66
N LEU A 376 -10.04 0.01 -25.65
CA LEU A 376 -10.55 -1.08 -26.49
C LEU A 376 -11.33 -2.13 -25.73
#